data_AF-A0A4R9PU44-F1
#
_entry.id   AF-A0A4R9PU44-F1
#
_cell.length_a   1.000
_cell.length_b   1.000
_cell.length_c   1.000
_cell.angle_alpha   90.00
_cell.angle_beta   90.00
_cell.angle_gamma   90.00
#
_symmetry.space_group_name_H-M   'P 1'
#
loop_
_entity.id
_entity.type
_entity.pdbx_description
1 polymer ?
#
loop_
_entity_poly.entity_id
_entity_poly.type
_entity_poly.pdbx_seq_one_letter_code
_entity_poly.pdbx_strand_id
1 'polypeptide(L)'
;MRHNTFSDLIQVFRRFAHRSITSFVAFATATAAGCSSIDYQKLTTGEISGSLFVMWVGEGNSSGDGNFLFVPDPHDPLIFHRADPTAPASEIKPGLMYTDGGSIPKIAQVFKGLSPWGYAPAYMIHDWIFIAHHCIVDGSTEKRFDQVRGVGFDDSAAILGEAIKALIATRQVAPNDVAPSAITAAVGSAIAKNLWDEKGACKSLQVSAKDIASAEAAIPGSTSKAQNLRTFQIPEAVTPSIRAVKPAKIIARLSF
;
A
#
# COMPACT_ATOMS: atom_id res chain seq x y z
N MET A 1 21.64 54.72 -52.27
CA MET A 1 20.61 55.74 -52.52
C MET A 1 19.74 55.88 -51.27
N ARG A 2 19.78 57.07 -50.64
CA ARG A 2 18.87 57.66 -49.61
C ARG A 2 18.64 56.83 -48.34
N HIS A 3 19.26 57.09 -47.18
CA HIS A 3 19.26 58.30 -46.33
C HIS A 3 17.87 58.92 -46.08
N ASN A 4 17.39 58.81 -44.84
CA ASN A 4 17.04 59.93 -43.92
C ASN A 4 16.53 59.32 -42.58
N THR A 5 17.18 59.44 -41.42
CA THR A 5 17.63 60.56 -40.55
C THR A 5 16.61 61.02 -39.50
N PHE A 6 17.17 61.50 -38.37
CA PHE A 6 16.61 62.16 -37.18
C PHE A 6 16.19 61.22 -36.04
N SER A 7 17.00 60.93 -35.02
CA SER A 7 17.87 61.76 -34.14
C SER A 7 17.11 62.72 -33.22
N ASP A 8 17.19 62.40 -31.92
CA ASP A 8 17.48 63.27 -30.76
C ASP A 8 16.44 63.24 -29.64
N LEU A 9 16.85 62.66 -28.50
CA LEU A 9 17.03 63.48 -27.31
C LEU A 9 17.97 62.83 -26.29
N ILE A 10 18.87 63.68 -25.82
CA ILE A 10 20.15 63.43 -25.18
C ILE A 10 20.00 63.37 -23.65
N GLN A 11 20.79 62.46 -23.07
CA GLN A 11 21.44 62.48 -21.75
C GLN A 11 21.11 63.64 -20.80
N VAL A 12 20.71 63.32 -19.56
CA VAL A 12 21.24 64.04 -18.38
C VAL A 12 21.26 63.17 -17.11
N PHE A 13 22.36 63.28 -16.36
CA PHE A 13 22.61 62.92 -14.96
C PHE A 13 23.09 61.51 -14.57
N ARG A 14 24.41 61.38 -14.77
CA ARG A 14 25.40 60.65 -13.98
C ARG A 14 25.38 61.06 -12.48
N ARG A 15 25.69 60.09 -11.60
CA ARG A 15 26.22 60.17 -10.21
C ARG A 15 25.20 60.10 -9.05
N PHE A 16 25.10 58.92 -8.44
CA PHE A 16 25.51 58.77 -7.03
C PHE A 16 26.04 57.35 -6.82
N ALA A 17 27.26 57.27 -6.30
CA ALA A 17 27.95 56.04 -5.99
C ALA A 17 27.82 55.74 -4.49
N HIS A 18 27.96 54.45 -4.17
CA HIS A 18 28.43 53.87 -2.91
C HIS A 18 27.47 53.73 -1.71
N ARG A 19 27.63 52.54 -1.08
CA ARG A 19 27.15 52.07 0.24
C ARG A 19 25.72 51.51 0.24
N SER A 20 25.41 50.30 0.68
CA SER A 20 26.08 49.45 1.68
C SER A 20 25.85 47.97 1.40
N ILE A 21 26.94 47.21 1.58
CA ILE A 21 26.92 45.79 1.91
C ILE A 21 26.25 45.66 3.29
N THR A 22 25.16 44.92 3.41
CA THR A 22 24.77 44.33 4.69
C THR A 22 24.05 43.01 4.42
N SER A 23 24.82 41.94 4.61
CA SER A 23 24.39 40.57 4.57
C SER A 23 23.22 40.32 5.52
N PHE A 24 22.12 39.78 5.01
CA PHE A 24 21.28 38.87 5.79
C PHE A 24 21.55 37.46 5.29
N VAL A 25 22.55 36.80 5.88
CA VAL A 25 22.66 35.35 5.80
C VAL A 25 21.54 34.79 6.67
N ALA A 26 20.41 34.49 6.04
CA ALA A 26 19.40 33.65 6.66
C ALA A 26 20.02 32.27 6.85
N PHE A 27 20.38 31.97 8.09
CA PHE A 27 20.84 30.65 8.51
C PHE A 27 19.64 29.70 8.40
N ALA A 28 19.51 29.03 7.25
CA ALA A 28 18.59 27.92 7.09
C ALA A 28 19.13 26.77 7.95
N THR A 29 18.66 26.67 9.20
CA THR A 29 18.71 25.42 9.96
C THR A 29 17.84 24.41 9.23
N ALA A 30 18.45 23.70 8.27
CA ALA A 30 17.93 22.45 7.77
C ALA A 30 17.89 21.49 8.97
N THR A 31 16.73 21.41 9.62
CA THR A 31 16.44 20.29 10.51
C THR A 31 16.57 19.04 9.66
N ALA A 32 17.58 18.22 9.96
CA ALA A 32 17.69 16.89 9.42
C ALA A 32 16.47 16.10 9.90
N ALA A 33 15.37 16.19 9.15
CA ALA A 33 14.40 15.11 9.11
C ALA A 33 15.20 13.92 8.60
N GLY A 34 15.56 13.01 9.52
CA GLY A 34 16.29 11.81 9.17
C GLY A 34 15.46 11.06 8.15
N CYS A 35 15.87 11.09 6.89
CA CYS A 35 15.46 10.11 5.92
C CYS A 35 16.03 8.78 6.40
N SER A 36 15.31 8.03 7.24
CA SER A 36 15.60 6.61 7.46
C SER A 36 15.28 5.89 6.15
N SER A 37 16.22 5.93 5.22
CA SER A 37 16.14 5.07 4.05
C SER A 37 16.28 3.62 4.52
N ILE A 38 15.21 2.84 4.37
CA ILE A 38 15.26 1.40 4.63
C ILE A 38 16.29 0.77 3.70
N ASP A 39 17.34 0.19 4.28
CA ASP A 39 18.38 -0.51 3.52
C ASP A 39 17.89 -1.92 3.19
N TYR A 40 17.26 -2.07 2.02
CA TYR A 40 16.73 -3.35 1.54
C TYR A 40 17.76 -4.47 1.60
N GLN A 41 19.05 -4.20 1.35
CA GLN A 41 20.08 -5.23 1.34
C GLN A 41 20.27 -5.85 2.74
N LYS A 42 20.10 -5.06 3.80
CA LYS A 42 20.23 -5.51 5.19
C LYS A 42 19.00 -6.18 5.77
N LEU A 43 17.85 -6.10 5.10
CA LEU A 43 16.64 -6.77 5.56
C LEU A 43 16.83 -8.29 5.58
N THR A 44 16.17 -8.96 6.51
CA THR A 44 16.12 -10.43 6.53
C THR A 44 15.12 -10.92 5.48
N THR A 45 15.17 -12.20 5.16
CA THR A 45 14.18 -12.84 4.29
C THR A 45 13.07 -13.41 5.17
N GLY A 46 11.83 -12.98 4.98
CA GLY A 46 10.68 -13.59 5.66
C GLY A 46 10.23 -14.88 4.99
N GLU A 47 9.09 -15.40 5.43
CA GLU A 47 8.43 -16.57 4.85
C GLU A 47 6.99 -16.24 4.45
N ILE A 48 6.58 -16.67 3.27
CA ILE A 48 5.22 -16.52 2.77
C ILE A 48 4.66 -17.91 2.51
N SER A 49 3.43 -18.14 2.92
CA SER A 49 2.71 -19.39 2.65
C SER A 49 1.24 -19.13 2.40
N GLY A 50 0.60 -20.15 1.84
CA GLY A 50 -0.84 -20.22 1.69
C GLY A 50 -1.30 -19.59 0.38
N SER A 51 -2.56 -19.16 0.36
CA SER A 51 -3.28 -18.81 -0.85
C SER A 51 -4.09 -17.53 -0.70
N LEU A 52 -4.29 -16.84 -1.82
CA LEU A 52 -5.16 -15.67 -1.87
C LEU A 52 -5.98 -15.62 -3.16
N PHE A 53 -7.10 -14.91 -3.07
CA PHE A 53 -7.94 -14.57 -4.21
C PHE A 53 -8.00 -13.07 -4.41
N VAL A 54 -7.95 -12.66 -5.67
CA VAL A 54 -8.25 -11.27 -6.07
C VAL A 54 -9.54 -11.30 -6.88
N MET A 55 -10.53 -10.54 -6.43
CA MET A 55 -11.82 -10.42 -7.08
C MET A 55 -12.04 -9.03 -7.65
N TRP A 56 -12.65 -8.95 -8.81
CA TRP A 56 -13.14 -7.69 -9.36
C TRP A 56 -14.55 -7.40 -8.83
N VAL A 57 -14.75 -6.23 -8.25
CA VAL A 57 -16.02 -5.82 -7.61
C VAL A 57 -16.67 -4.58 -8.24
N GLY A 58 -16.00 -3.94 -9.20
CA GLY A 58 -16.57 -2.85 -9.98
C GLY A 58 -15.54 -2.05 -10.76
N GLU A 59 -15.98 -1.03 -11.50
CA GLU A 59 -15.10 -0.08 -12.18
C GLU A 59 -14.36 0.80 -11.15
N GLY A 60 -13.09 1.13 -11.42
CA GLY A 60 -12.25 1.97 -10.57
C GLY A 60 -12.51 3.47 -10.79
N ASN A 61 -11.75 4.32 -10.08
CA ASN A 61 -11.72 5.77 -10.34
C ASN A 61 -10.65 6.12 -11.39
N SER A 62 -10.32 7.41 -11.55
CA SER A 62 -9.36 7.92 -12.57
C SER A 62 -7.93 7.34 -12.49
N SER A 63 -7.63 6.48 -11.51
CA SER A 63 -6.32 5.89 -11.27
C SER A 63 -6.21 4.39 -11.63
N GLY A 64 -7.24 3.72 -12.16
CA GLY A 64 -7.13 2.29 -12.54
C GLY A 64 -8.35 1.65 -13.24
N ASP A 65 -8.16 0.43 -13.76
CA ASP A 65 -9.14 -0.32 -14.58
C ASP A 65 -10.27 -1.02 -13.78
N GLY A 66 -10.29 -0.91 -12.44
CA GLY A 66 -11.25 -1.61 -11.57
C GLY A 66 -11.02 -1.39 -10.07
N ASN A 67 -12.05 -1.65 -9.26
CA ASN A 67 -11.93 -1.85 -7.81
C ASN A 67 -11.74 -3.35 -7.54
N PHE A 68 -10.71 -3.68 -6.77
CA PHE A 68 -10.36 -5.06 -6.44
C PHE A 68 -10.56 -5.35 -4.95
N LEU A 69 -10.87 -6.62 -4.68
CA LEU A 69 -11.04 -7.14 -3.34
C LEU A 69 -10.05 -8.28 -3.14
N PHE A 70 -9.19 -8.13 -2.13
CA PHE A 70 -8.41 -9.23 -1.60
C PHE A 70 -9.33 -10.08 -0.73
N VAL A 71 -9.38 -11.37 -1.03
CA VAL A 71 -10.21 -12.35 -0.33
C VAL A 71 -9.30 -13.46 0.21
N PRO A 72 -9.21 -13.64 1.54
CA PRO A 72 -8.46 -14.75 2.13
C PRO A 72 -9.00 -16.09 1.66
N ASP A 73 -8.12 -17.05 1.35
CA ASP A 73 -8.55 -18.43 1.17
C ASP A 73 -9.02 -18.99 2.54
N PRO A 74 -10.27 -19.48 2.66
CA PRO A 74 -10.81 -19.95 3.93
C PRO A 74 -10.16 -21.25 4.43
N HIS A 75 -9.46 -21.99 3.57
CA HIS A 75 -8.82 -23.25 3.91
C HIS A 75 -7.30 -23.13 4.03
N ASP A 76 -6.72 -22.14 3.38
CA ASP A 76 -5.27 -21.96 3.28
C ASP A 76 -4.93 -20.47 3.13
N PRO A 77 -5.19 -19.62 4.13
CA PRO A 77 -5.05 -18.17 3.98
C PRO A 77 -3.59 -17.75 3.76
N LEU A 78 -3.38 -16.62 3.10
CA LEU A 78 -2.07 -15.98 3.03
C LEU A 78 -1.54 -15.69 4.44
N ILE A 79 -0.33 -16.19 4.72
CA ILE A 79 0.40 -15.92 5.96
C ILE A 79 1.79 -15.41 5.60
N PHE A 80 2.21 -14.35 6.29
CA PHE A 80 3.59 -13.88 6.27
C PHE A 80 4.20 -13.99 7.66
N HIS A 81 5.42 -14.52 7.72
CA HIS A 81 6.24 -14.56 8.91
C HIS A 81 7.51 -13.74 8.72
N ARG A 82 7.79 -12.87 9.69
CA ARG A 82 9.09 -12.18 9.76
C ARG A 82 10.15 -13.15 10.28
N ALA A 83 11.39 -12.97 9.83
CA ALA A 83 12.50 -13.79 10.30
C ALA A 83 12.80 -13.58 11.79
N ASP A 84 12.56 -12.37 12.31
CA ASP A 84 12.66 -12.07 13.73
C ASP A 84 11.29 -12.26 14.42
N PRO A 85 11.12 -13.30 15.26
CA PRO A 85 9.85 -13.57 15.91
C PRO A 85 9.51 -12.54 17.01
N THR A 86 10.47 -11.72 17.42
CA THR A 86 10.30 -10.67 18.44
C THR A 86 9.92 -9.32 17.86
N ALA A 87 10.07 -9.14 16.53
CA ALA A 87 9.73 -7.90 15.86
C ALA A 87 8.19 -7.69 15.82
N PRO A 88 7.72 -6.43 15.75
CA PRO A 88 6.30 -6.14 15.54
C PRO A 88 5.78 -6.88 14.31
N ALA A 89 4.55 -7.41 14.42
CA ALA A 89 3.91 -8.17 13.36
C ALA A 89 4.76 -9.35 12.86
N SER A 90 5.32 -10.15 13.78
CA SER A 90 6.09 -11.36 13.46
C SER A 90 5.29 -12.41 12.68
N GLU A 91 3.96 -12.38 12.79
CA GLU A 91 3.02 -13.08 11.91
C GLU A 91 1.93 -12.11 11.43
N ILE A 92 1.64 -12.11 10.13
CA ILE A 92 0.57 -11.32 9.51
C ILE A 92 -0.34 -12.23 8.72
N LYS A 93 -1.65 -12.16 9.02
CA LYS A 93 -2.71 -12.83 8.29
C LYS A 93 -3.70 -11.77 7.78
N PRO A 94 -3.51 -11.26 6.55
CA PRO A 94 -4.39 -10.24 6.00
C PRO A 94 -5.84 -10.70 5.98
N GLY A 95 -6.75 -9.82 6.40
CA GLY A 95 -8.19 -10.04 6.29
C GLY A 95 -8.76 -9.49 4.99
N LEU A 96 -10.07 -9.71 4.78
CA LEU A 96 -10.81 -9.13 3.65
C LEU A 96 -10.64 -7.60 3.61
N MET A 97 -10.19 -7.09 2.46
CA MET A 97 -9.94 -5.67 2.25
C MET A 97 -10.09 -5.30 0.78
N TYR A 98 -10.47 -4.03 0.53
CA TYR A 98 -10.18 -3.45 -0.78
C TYR A 98 -8.68 -3.35 -0.95
N THR A 99 -8.22 -3.66 -2.14
CA THR A 99 -6.84 -3.43 -2.56
C THR A 99 -6.92 -2.70 -3.89
N ASP A 100 -6.00 -1.78 -4.12
CA ASP A 100 -5.79 -1.23 -5.45
C ASP A 100 -5.04 -2.22 -6.35
N GLY A 101 -4.70 -3.42 -5.83
CA GLY A 101 -3.81 -4.38 -6.47
C GLY A 101 -2.35 -3.89 -6.49
N GLY A 102 -2.04 -2.84 -5.72
CA GLY A 102 -1.10 -1.78 -6.07
C GLY A 102 -1.65 -1.01 -7.28
N SER A 103 -1.85 0.30 -7.23
CA SER A 103 -2.28 1.11 -8.38
C SER A 103 -1.36 0.85 -9.58
N ILE A 104 -1.72 -0.13 -10.41
CA ILE A 104 -0.86 -0.73 -11.43
C ILE A 104 -0.49 0.39 -12.41
N PRO A 105 0.76 0.89 -12.40
CA PRO A 105 1.19 1.77 -13.47
C PRO A 105 1.12 0.93 -14.75
N LYS A 106 0.67 1.49 -15.88
CA LYS A 106 0.72 0.80 -17.19
C LYS A 106 2.07 0.12 -17.46
N ILE A 107 3.14 0.59 -16.84
CA ILE A 107 4.50 0.01 -16.85
C ILE A 107 4.57 -1.43 -16.31
N ALA A 108 3.79 -1.81 -15.30
CA ALA A 108 3.78 -3.20 -14.79
C ALA A 108 3.03 -4.18 -15.71
N GLN A 109 2.19 -3.68 -16.64
CA GLN A 109 1.58 -4.48 -17.70
C GLN A 109 2.57 -4.82 -18.85
N VAL A 110 3.78 -4.24 -18.85
CA VAL A 110 4.79 -4.40 -19.92
C VAL A 110 5.69 -5.62 -19.70
N PHE A 111 5.68 -6.24 -18.52
CA PHE A 111 6.48 -7.44 -18.23
C PHE A 111 5.77 -8.70 -18.76
N LYS A 112 5.80 -8.87 -20.08
CA LYS A 112 5.42 -10.11 -20.76
C LYS A 112 6.48 -11.18 -20.52
N GLY A 113 6.42 -11.85 -19.37
CA GLY A 113 7.32 -12.99 -19.09
C GLY A 113 7.01 -13.77 -17.82
N LEU A 114 6.45 -13.13 -16.79
CA LEU A 114 6.02 -13.74 -15.54
C LEU A 114 4.69 -13.09 -15.12
N SER A 115 3.80 -13.84 -14.47
CA SER A 115 2.43 -13.37 -14.15
C SER A 115 2.48 -11.98 -13.49
N PRO A 116 1.68 -10.98 -13.92
CA PRO A 116 1.62 -9.61 -13.34
C PRO A 116 1.38 -9.55 -11.82
N TRP A 117 1.15 -10.70 -11.20
CA TRP A 117 0.81 -10.92 -9.81
C TRP A 117 1.97 -11.49 -8.97
N GLY A 118 3.18 -11.62 -9.53
CA GLY A 118 4.30 -12.22 -8.80
C GLY A 118 4.59 -11.57 -7.44
N TYR A 119 4.44 -10.23 -7.35
CA TYR A 119 4.59 -9.47 -6.10
C TYR A 119 3.31 -9.30 -5.29
N ALA A 120 2.17 -9.80 -5.77
CA ALA A 120 0.87 -9.56 -5.15
C ALA A 120 0.82 -9.88 -3.66
N PRO A 121 1.40 -11.00 -3.15
CA PRO A 121 1.38 -11.28 -1.71
C PRO A 121 2.02 -10.17 -0.87
N ALA A 122 3.16 -9.65 -1.33
CA ALA A 122 3.87 -8.57 -0.64
C ALA A 122 3.02 -7.29 -0.60
N TYR A 123 2.32 -6.97 -1.70
CA TYR A 123 1.39 -5.85 -1.74
C TYR A 123 0.16 -6.04 -0.84
N MET A 124 -0.41 -7.25 -0.79
CA MET A 124 -1.54 -7.53 0.11
C MET A 124 -1.14 -7.39 1.59
N ILE A 125 0.08 -7.80 1.95
CA ILE A 125 0.59 -7.61 3.31
C ILE A 125 0.75 -6.11 3.61
N HIS A 126 1.33 -5.35 2.68
CA HIS A 126 1.52 -3.91 2.81
C HIS A 126 0.19 -3.14 2.95
N ASP A 127 -0.76 -3.36 2.04
CA ASP A 127 -2.06 -2.69 2.04
C ASP A 127 -2.84 -2.99 3.32
N TRP A 128 -2.76 -4.23 3.81
CA TRP A 128 -3.38 -4.63 5.07
C TRP A 128 -2.85 -3.84 6.25
N ILE A 129 -1.53 -3.63 6.32
CA ILE A 129 -0.90 -2.84 7.37
C ILE A 129 -1.37 -1.38 7.29
N PHE A 130 -1.45 -0.79 6.10
CA PHE A 130 -1.95 0.58 5.91
C PHE A 130 -3.41 0.72 6.34
N ILE A 131 -4.28 -0.20 5.90
CA ILE A 131 -5.71 -0.19 6.28
C ILE A 131 -5.86 -0.33 7.79
N ALA A 132 -5.11 -1.25 8.40
CA ALA A 132 -5.12 -1.41 9.84
C ALA A 132 -4.65 -0.14 10.55
N HIS A 133 -3.56 0.48 10.10
CA HIS A 133 -3.04 1.71 10.68
C HIS A 133 -4.10 2.82 10.67
N HIS A 134 -4.69 3.12 9.50
CA HIS A 134 -5.73 4.12 9.38
C HIS A 134 -6.93 3.83 10.27
N CYS A 135 -7.38 2.57 10.31
CA CYS A 135 -8.48 2.19 11.18
C CYS A 135 -8.15 2.28 12.67
N ILE A 136 -6.93 1.94 13.09
CA ILE A 136 -6.51 2.05 14.49
C ILE A 136 -6.39 3.52 14.91
N VAL A 137 -5.76 4.37 14.07
CA VAL A 137 -5.65 5.81 14.32
C VAL A 137 -7.01 6.49 14.39
N ASP A 138 -7.98 5.99 13.61
CA ASP A 138 -9.38 6.44 13.64
C ASP A 138 -10.21 5.79 14.77
N GLY A 139 -9.59 5.00 15.66
CA GLY A 139 -10.21 4.49 16.89
C GLY A 139 -10.80 3.09 16.80
N SER A 140 -10.52 2.31 15.75
CA SER A 140 -10.99 0.93 15.64
C SER A 140 -10.36 0.01 16.70
N THR A 141 -11.23 -0.76 17.36
CA THR A 141 -10.88 -1.79 18.35
C THR A 141 -11.07 -3.20 17.79
N GLU A 142 -11.24 -3.34 16.47
CA GLU A 142 -11.43 -4.64 15.84
C GLU A 142 -10.21 -5.54 16.03
N LYS A 143 -10.46 -6.77 16.49
CA LYS A 143 -9.41 -7.77 16.74
C LYS A 143 -8.65 -8.20 15.50
N ARG A 144 -9.24 -8.04 14.31
CA ARG A 144 -8.60 -8.38 13.04
C ARG A 144 -7.29 -7.60 12.84
N PHE A 145 -7.13 -6.45 13.47
CA PHE A 145 -5.94 -5.61 13.38
C PHE A 145 -4.89 -5.89 14.47
N ASP A 146 -5.12 -6.83 15.38
CA ASP A 146 -4.24 -7.03 16.54
C ASP A 146 -2.81 -7.42 16.16
N GLN A 147 -2.63 -8.22 15.10
CA GLN A 147 -1.31 -8.63 14.59
C GLN A 147 -0.43 -7.45 14.16
N VAL A 148 -1.03 -6.34 13.74
CA VAL A 148 -0.32 -5.19 13.15
C VAL A 148 -0.48 -3.91 13.97
N ARG A 149 -1.10 -3.97 15.14
CA ARG A 149 -1.44 -2.79 15.96
C ARG A 149 -0.21 -2.01 16.44
N GLY A 150 0.93 -2.69 16.60
CA GLY A 150 2.21 -2.08 17.02
C GLY A 150 3.15 -1.71 15.87
N VAL A 151 2.70 -1.81 14.61
CA VAL A 151 3.56 -1.58 13.44
C VAL A 151 3.71 -0.08 13.19
N GLY A 152 4.96 0.39 13.15
CA GLY A 152 5.30 1.74 12.71
C GLY A 152 5.45 1.85 11.19
N PHE A 153 5.65 3.08 10.71
CA PHE A 153 5.87 3.33 9.27
C PHE A 153 7.13 2.61 8.76
N ASP A 154 8.25 2.73 9.46
CA ASP A 154 9.51 2.09 9.08
C ASP A 154 9.38 0.55 9.10
N ASP A 155 8.62 0.00 10.05
CA ASP A 155 8.28 -1.43 10.08
C ASP A 155 7.48 -1.85 8.84
N SER A 156 6.51 -1.04 8.42
CA SER A 156 5.68 -1.33 7.23
C SER A 156 6.52 -1.45 5.95
N ALA A 157 7.51 -0.57 5.78
CA ALA A 157 8.42 -0.60 4.65
C ALA A 157 9.43 -1.76 4.74
N ALA A 158 9.93 -2.07 5.95
CA ALA A 158 10.79 -3.22 6.18
C ALA A 158 10.05 -4.54 5.89
N ILE A 159 8.82 -4.69 6.37
CA ILE A 159 7.95 -5.87 6.14
C ILE A 159 7.72 -6.10 4.64
N LEU A 160 7.45 -5.04 3.87
CA LEU A 160 7.32 -5.18 2.41
C LEU A 160 8.62 -5.71 1.78
N GLY A 161 9.77 -5.18 2.19
CA GLY A 161 11.07 -5.63 1.71
C GLY A 161 11.37 -7.09 2.09
N GLU A 162 11.08 -7.49 3.32
CA GLU A 162 11.21 -8.87 3.81
C GLU A 162 10.31 -9.83 3.00
N ALA A 163 9.07 -9.43 2.71
CA ALA A 163 8.12 -10.18 1.89
C ALA A 163 8.59 -10.31 0.43
N ILE A 164 9.13 -9.24 -0.16
CA ILE A 164 9.72 -9.29 -1.51
C ILE A 164 10.92 -10.25 -1.55
N LYS A 165 11.78 -10.24 -0.51
CA LYS A 165 12.87 -11.22 -0.41
C LYS A 165 12.35 -12.65 -0.35
N ALA A 166 11.26 -12.90 0.38
CA ALA A 166 10.64 -14.22 0.46
C ALA A 166 10.16 -14.70 -0.92
N LEU A 167 9.52 -13.83 -1.71
CA LEU A 167 9.05 -14.14 -3.07
C LEU A 167 10.20 -14.41 -4.04
N ILE A 168 11.31 -13.69 -3.93
CA ILE A 168 12.52 -13.95 -4.72
C ILE A 168 13.17 -15.28 -4.31
N ALA A 169 13.29 -15.54 -3.00
CA ALA A 169 13.90 -16.76 -2.47
C ALA A 169 13.13 -18.03 -2.89
N THR A 170 11.80 -17.93 -2.94
CA THR A 170 10.89 -19.01 -3.38
C THR A 170 10.73 -19.07 -4.92
N ARG A 171 11.45 -18.22 -5.66
CA ARG A 171 11.41 -18.11 -7.14
C ARG A 171 10.03 -17.78 -7.71
N GLN A 172 9.17 -17.17 -6.90
CA GLN A 172 7.87 -16.67 -7.33
C GLN A 172 8.02 -15.40 -8.18
N VAL A 173 9.14 -14.69 -8.02
CA VAL A 173 9.54 -13.58 -8.89
C VAL A 173 11.01 -13.70 -9.29
N ALA A 174 11.36 -13.26 -10.50
CA ALA A 174 12.74 -13.22 -10.92
C ALA A 174 13.54 -12.20 -10.09
N PRO A 175 14.79 -12.50 -9.70
CA PRO A 175 15.62 -11.59 -8.90
C PRO A 175 15.82 -10.19 -9.49
N ASN A 176 15.58 -10.02 -10.80
CA ASN A 176 15.81 -8.79 -11.56
C ASN A 176 14.53 -8.20 -12.20
N ASP A 177 13.34 -8.71 -11.88
CA ASP A 177 12.09 -8.35 -12.58
C ASP A 177 11.63 -6.91 -12.27
N VAL A 178 11.91 -6.42 -11.06
CA VAL A 178 11.75 -5.03 -10.61
C VAL A 178 12.82 -4.77 -9.56
N ALA A 179 13.45 -3.58 -9.49
CA ALA A 179 14.46 -3.28 -8.49
C ALA A 179 13.84 -3.27 -7.07
N PRO A 180 14.02 -4.30 -6.23
CA PRO A 180 13.32 -4.39 -4.93
C PRO A 180 13.66 -3.23 -4.00
N SER A 181 14.88 -2.72 -4.11
CA SER A 181 15.34 -1.51 -3.43
C SER A 181 14.53 -0.28 -3.83
N ALA A 182 14.09 -0.16 -5.09
CA ALA A 182 13.29 0.97 -5.56
C ALA A 182 11.87 0.92 -4.99
N ILE A 183 11.24 -0.27 -4.96
CA ILE A 183 9.93 -0.45 -4.32
C ILE A 183 10.03 -0.09 -2.83
N THR A 184 11.01 -0.66 -2.13
CA THR A 184 11.22 -0.43 -0.68
C THR A 184 11.50 1.04 -0.37
N ALA A 185 12.31 1.71 -1.21
CA ALA A 185 12.59 3.13 -1.06
C ALA A 185 11.34 4.02 -1.33
N ALA A 186 10.50 3.64 -2.30
CA ALA A 186 9.28 4.38 -2.60
C ALA A 186 8.28 4.32 -1.44
N VAL A 187 8.07 3.15 -0.85
CA VAL A 187 7.15 2.99 0.28
C VAL A 187 7.72 3.54 1.58
N GLY A 188 9.04 3.64 1.72
CA GLY A 188 9.70 4.33 2.84
C GLY A 188 9.84 5.85 2.66
N SER A 189 9.25 6.43 1.61
CA SER A 189 9.41 7.84 1.28
C SER A 189 8.55 8.78 2.15
N ALA A 190 8.90 10.07 2.18
CA ALA A 190 8.10 11.08 2.86
C ALA A 190 6.67 11.22 2.29
N ILE A 191 6.47 10.94 1.00
CA ILE A 191 5.14 10.95 0.39
C ILE A 191 4.30 9.81 0.98
N ALA A 192 4.87 8.61 1.06
CA ALA A 192 4.21 7.47 1.68
C ALA A 192 3.98 7.69 3.18
N LYS A 193 4.90 8.38 3.89
CA LYS A 193 4.70 8.77 5.29
C LYS A 193 3.51 9.71 5.48
N ASN A 194 3.35 10.68 4.58
CA ASN A 194 2.21 11.59 4.63
C ASN A 194 0.89 10.85 4.39
N LEU A 195 0.87 9.87 3.47
CA LEU A 195 -0.28 8.99 3.27
C LEU A 195 -0.54 8.17 4.53
N TRP A 196 0.49 7.55 5.12
CA TRP A 196 0.40 6.79 6.36
C TRP A 196 -0.21 7.62 7.51
N ASP A 197 0.18 8.88 7.66
CA ASP A 197 -0.31 9.75 8.74
C ASP A 197 -1.72 10.32 8.51
N GLU A 198 -2.39 9.98 7.40
CA GLU A 198 -3.74 10.44 7.10
C GLU A 198 -4.76 9.96 8.16
N LYS A 199 -5.57 10.90 8.66
CA LYS A 199 -6.65 10.64 9.62
C LYS A 199 -8.01 10.72 8.95
N GLY A 200 -8.94 9.89 9.39
CA GLY A 200 -10.29 9.79 8.83
C GLY A 200 -10.40 8.89 7.60
N ALA A 201 -9.30 8.24 7.20
CA ALA A 201 -9.24 7.39 6.01
C ALA A 201 -9.96 6.03 6.21
N CYS A 202 -10.14 5.55 7.45
CA CYS A 202 -10.70 4.21 7.67
C CYS A 202 -12.08 4.01 7.03
N LYS A 203 -12.93 5.05 7.04
CA LYS A 203 -14.31 4.96 6.53
C LYS A 203 -14.36 4.62 5.04
N SER A 204 -13.44 5.15 4.22
CA SER A 204 -13.39 4.83 2.79
C SER A 204 -12.76 3.47 2.49
N LEU A 205 -12.01 2.92 3.44
CA LEU A 205 -11.30 1.63 3.31
C LEU A 205 -12.15 0.43 3.75
N GLN A 206 -13.30 0.67 4.41
CA GLN A 206 -14.21 -0.40 4.83
C GLN A 206 -14.88 -1.07 3.62
N VAL A 207 -14.77 -2.40 3.57
CA VAL A 207 -15.44 -3.20 2.53
C VAL A 207 -16.95 -3.12 2.68
N SER A 208 -17.64 -2.77 1.59
CA SER A 208 -19.09 -2.65 1.61
C SER A 208 -19.77 -4.00 1.91
N ALA A 209 -20.90 -3.98 2.62
CA ALA A 209 -21.67 -5.19 2.91
C ALA A 209 -22.09 -5.96 1.64
N LYS A 210 -22.28 -5.24 0.53
CA LYS A 210 -22.56 -5.82 -0.79
C LYS A 210 -21.39 -6.65 -1.30
N ASP A 211 -20.16 -6.13 -1.20
CA ASP A 211 -18.97 -6.80 -1.73
C ASP A 211 -18.53 -7.94 -0.81
N ILE A 212 -18.73 -7.80 0.51
CA ILE A 212 -18.63 -8.90 1.47
C ILE A 212 -19.55 -10.06 1.04
N ALA A 213 -20.83 -9.78 0.81
CA ALA A 213 -21.77 -10.83 0.40
C ALA A 213 -21.44 -11.43 -0.98
N SER A 214 -20.88 -10.62 -1.89
CA SER A 214 -20.47 -11.08 -3.22
C SER A 214 -19.22 -11.98 -3.17
N ALA A 215 -18.30 -11.69 -2.25
CA ALA A 215 -17.14 -12.54 -1.97
C ALA A 215 -17.55 -13.86 -1.31
N GLU A 216 -18.45 -13.82 -0.32
CA GLU A 216 -19.00 -15.03 0.31
C GLU A 216 -19.73 -15.93 -0.70
N ALA A 217 -20.50 -15.33 -1.62
CA ALA A 217 -21.20 -16.07 -2.66
C ALA A 217 -20.24 -16.71 -3.67
N ALA A 218 -19.07 -16.11 -3.91
CA ALA A 218 -18.05 -16.66 -4.80
C ALA A 218 -17.16 -17.70 -4.11
N ILE A 219 -16.82 -17.48 -2.84
CA ILE A 219 -15.98 -18.34 -2.00
C ILE A 219 -16.63 -18.45 -0.63
N PRO A 220 -17.46 -19.47 -0.39
CA PRO A 220 -18.09 -19.68 0.91
C PRO A 220 -17.06 -19.84 2.03
N GLY A 221 -17.30 -19.18 3.16
CA GLY A 221 -16.39 -19.15 4.31
C GLY A 221 -15.29 -18.09 4.24
N SER A 222 -15.18 -17.36 3.12
CA SER A 222 -14.15 -16.32 2.95
C SER A 222 -14.44 -15.03 3.72
N THR A 223 -15.69 -14.80 4.09
CA THR A 223 -16.11 -13.58 4.81
C THR A 223 -16.85 -13.86 6.11
N SER A 224 -17.43 -15.06 6.27
CA SER A 224 -18.26 -15.41 7.41
C SER A 224 -17.55 -16.41 8.34
N LYS A 225 -17.26 -16.00 9.58
CA LYS A 225 -17.10 -16.88 10.76
C LYS A 225 -16.02 -17.99 10.74
N ALA A 226 -15.17 -18.16 9.73
CA ALA A 226 -14.18 -19.25 9.69
C ALA A 226 -12.83 -18.95 10.39
N GLN A 227 -12.55 -17.70 10.80
CA GLN A 227 -11.38 -17.39 11.64
C GLN A 227 -11.72 -17.03 13.11
N ASN A 228 -13.01 -16.93 13.46
CA ASN A 228 -13.45 -16.60 14.83
C ASN A 228 -14.16 -17.74 15.58
N LEU A 229 -14.17 -18.97 15.05
CA LEU A 229 -14.70 -20.15 15.74
C LEU A 229 -13.62 -20.90 16.55
N ARG A 230 -13.11 -20.21 17.59
CA ARG A 230 -12.88 -20.89 18.89
C ARG A 230 -13.74 -20.34 20.01
N THR A 231 -14.60 -19.36 19.78
CA THR A 231 -15.59 -18.96 20.79
C THR A 231 -16.74 -18.21 20.11
N PHE A 232 -17.88 -18.86 19.87
CA PHE A 232 -19.23 -18.32 20.12
C PHE A 232 -20.34 -19.31 19.70
N GLN A 233 -21.25 -19.59 20.63
CA GLN A 233 -22.56 -20.22 20.40
C GLN A 233 -23.56 -19.18 19.84
N ILE A 234 -24.52 -19.64 19.03
CA ILE A 234 -25.53 -18.81 18.36
C ILE A 234 -26.82 -18.75 19.22
N PRO A 235 -27.47 -17.60 19.41
CA PRO A 235 -28.87 -17.54 19.87
C PRO A 235 -29.84 -17.86 18.70
N GLU A 236 -30.80 -18.72 18.98
CA GLU A 236 -31.70 -19.45 18.07
C GLU A 236 -32.70 -18.63 17.22
N ALA A 237 -32.54 -17.30 17.10
CA ALA A 237 -33.61 -16.45 16.55
C ALA A 237 -33.15 -15.43 15.50
N VAL A 238 -32.45 -15.84 14.45
CA VAL A 238 -32.41 -15.07 13.18
C VAL A 238 -32.25 -16.04 12.00
N THR A 239 -33.33 -16.28 11.25
CA THR A 239 -33.25 -16.89 9.92
C THR A 239 -32.95 -15.78 8.90
N PRO A 240 -31.78 -15.76 8.23
CA PRO A 240 -31.52 -14.73 7.23
C PRO A 240 -32.26 -15.07 5.94
N SER A 241 -33.15 -14.18 5.46
CA SER A 241 -33.65 -14.26 4.09
C SER A 241 -32.53 -13.84 3.14
N ILE A 242 -31.84 -14.81 2.53
CA ILE A 242 -30.77 -14.56 1.57
C ILE A 242 -31.40 -14.13 0.24
N ARG A 243 -31.45 -12.82 -0.01
CA ARG A 243 -31.65 -12.30 -1.38
C ARG A 243 -30.48 -12.82 -2.22
N ALA A 244 -30.75 -13.43 -3.38
CA ALA A 244 -29.70 -13.97 -4.24
C ALA A 244 -28.70 -12.87 -4.64
N VAL A 245 -27.47 -12.93 -4.12
CA VAL A 245 -26.38 -12.01 -4.47
C VAL A 245 -25.62 -12.59 -5.65
N LYS A 246 -25.32 -11.77 -6.66
CA LYS A 246 -24.48 -12.19 -7.79
C LYS A 246 -23.03 -12.39 -7.28
N PRO A 247 -22.39 -13.55 -7.50
CA PRO A 247 -21.04 -13.79 -7.01
C PRO A 247 -20.04 -12.85 -7.70
N ALA A 248 -19.01 -12.43 -6.94
CA ALA A 248 -17.90 -11.67 -7.48
C ALA A 248 -17.06 -12.53 -8.45
N LYS A 249 -16.41 -11.88 -9.42
CA LYS A 249 -15.58 -12.58 -10.41
C LYS A 249 -14.17 -12.75 -9.86
N ILE A 250 -13.75 -13.99 -9.67
CA ILE A 250 -12.35 -14.33 -9.34
C ILE A 250 -11.48 -14.00 -10.57
N ILE A 251 -10.47 -13.15 -10.37
CA ILE A 251 -9.53 -12.74 -11.42
C ILE A 251 -8.22 -13.51 -11.29
N ALA A 252 -7.80 -13.81 -10.05
CA ALA A 252 -6.61 -14.60 -9.78
C ALA A 252 -6.80 -15.44 -8.51
N ARG A 253 -6.21 -16.64 -8.53
CA ARG A 253 -5.87 -17.43 -7.34
C ARG A 253 -4.36 -17.62 -7.36
N LEU A 254 -3.70 -17.30 -6.27
CA LEU A 254 -2.26 -17.49 -6.11
C LEU A 254 -2.02 -18.38 -4.89
N SER A 255 -1.01 -19.25 -4.97
CA SER A 255 -0.61 -20.17 -3.89
C SER A 255 0.91 -20.20 -3.79
N PHE A 256 1.41 -20.29 -2.55
CA PHE A 256 2.82 -20.10 -2.19
C PHE A 256 3.32 -21.16 -1.23
#